data_AF-A0A0X3P7J2-F1
#
_entry.id   AF-A0A0X3P7J2-F1
#
_cell.length_a   1.000
_cell.length_b   1.000
_cell.length_c   1.000
_cell.angle_alpha   90.00
_cell.angle_beta   90.00
_cell.angle_gamma   90.00
#
_symmetry.space_group_name_H-M   'P 1'
#
loop_
_entity.id
_entity.type
_entity.pdbx_description
1 polymer ?
#
loop_
_entity_poly.entity_id
_entity_poly.type
_entity_poly.pdbx_seq_one_letter_code
_entity_poly.pdbx_strand_id
1 'polypeptide(L)'
;MEGINNFAIECELLRSLYPEEIFTYEVDNNIVTKGRFAAHPKVLLKTIVVGPDYNRQLYFTKKITDVSSVMGCQYELDYLPPIYLDFHESMEENCPRKVISPYSMWLSSESTACLKSELESILKNPTYESPLWSCFEYVENNAMHLLFPVSTSGCCLIDLLSVFDNDEFMSKQSLEVLLGTNEAELEARYQSSYHECPVCAFSKKGSKFFRLSQCAHTACLSCMKEAFSMQVNQGFNEGNPQCLFCDSNATQFEVSAHPPSTSTNLLEASACQSGYFSMTPTYFIMYEMFI
;
A
#
# COMPACT_ATOMS: atom_id res chain seq x y z
N MET A 1 32.03 -24.55 27.78
CA MET A 1 31.14 -25.07 26.74
C MET A 1 30.52 -23.87 26.07
N GLU A 2 31.09 -23.48 24.93
CA GLU A 2 30.58 -22.40 24.09
C GLU A 2 29.15 -22.75 23.72
N GLY A 3 28.19 -21.98 24.23
CA GLY A 3 26.84 -22.01 23.71
C GLY A 3 26.94 -21.52 22.27
N ILE A 4 26.81 -22.43 21.31
CA ILE A 4 26.64 -22.08 19.91
C ILE A 4 25.59 -20.98 19.85
N ASN A 5 25.96 -19.82 19.31
CA ASN A 5 25.02 -18.70 19.24
C ASN A 5 23.93 -19.06 18.22
N ASN A 6 22.85 -19.67 18.72
CA ASN A 6 21.73 -20.16 17.92
C ASN A 6 21.07 -19.03 17.11
N PHE A 7 21.24 -17.77 17.51
CA PHE A 7 20.57 -16.64 16.88
C PHE A 7 21.19 -16.22 15.55
N ALA A 8 22.52 -16.13 15.45
CA ALA A 8 23.19 -15.85 14.18
C ALA A 8 22.97 -16.98 13.16
N ILE A 9 22.96 -18.24 13.62
CA ILE A 9 22.63 -19.40 12.78
C ILE A 9 21.18 -19.33 12.30
N GLU A 10 20.24 -19.00 13.18
CA GLU A 10 18.85 -18.77 12.83
C GLU A 10 18.71 -17.68 11.75
N CYS A 11 19.41 -16.55 11.89
CA CYS A 11 19.43 -15.49 10.87
C CYS A 11 19.98 -15.96 9.52
N GLU A 12 21.03 -16.79 9.51
CA GLU A 12 21.56 -17.36 8.27
C GLU A 12 20.55 -18.26 7.57
N LEU A 13 19.82 -19.08 8.33
CA LEU A 13 18.74 -19.90 7.81
C LEU A 13 17.60 -19.02 7.26
N LEU A 14 17.20 -17.99 7.99
CA LEU A 14 16.13 -17.08 7.57
C LEU A 14 16.48 -16.28 6.31
N ARG A 15 17.75 -15.90 6.14
CA ARG A 15 18.24 -15.26 4.90
C ARG A 15 18.05 -16.14 3.65
N SER A 16 18.05 -17.46 3.80
CA SER A 16 17.76 -18.37 2.68
C SER A 16 16.27 -18.47 2.34
N LEU A 17 15.39 -18.07 3.26
CA LEU A 17 13.93 -18.14 3.13
C LEU A 17 13.31 -16.83 2.65
N TYR A 18 13.93 -15.69 2.97
CA TYR A 18 13.40 -14.36 2.68
C TYR A 18 14.35 -13.56 1.78
N PRO A 19 13.80 -12.78 0.83
CA PRO A 19 14.60 -11.91 0.00
C PRO A 19 15.16 -10.72 0.82
N GLU A 20 16.24 -10.10 0.35
CA GLU A 20 16.96 -9.04 1.07
C GLU A 20 16.09 -7.80 1.35
N GLU A 21 15.07 -7.54 0.52
CA GLU A 21 14.14 -6.43 0.75
C GLU A 21 13.23 -6.65 1.97
N ILE A 22 13.02 -7.91 2.36
CA ILE A 22 12.14 -8.29 3.47
C ILE A 22 12.94 -8.58 4.74
N PHE A 23 14.12 -9.19 4.61
CA PHE A 23 14.94 -9.61 5.74
C PHE A 23 16.40 -9.20 5.55
N THR A 24 16.91 -8.43 6.51
CA THR A 24 18.33 -8.02 6.55
C THR A 24 18.87 -8.18 7.96
N TYR A 25 20.18 -8.45 8.06
CA TYR A 25 20.87 -8.42 9.34
C TYR A 25 22.37 -8.19 9.14
N GLU A 26 23.00 -7.71 10.21
CA GLU A 26 24.42 -7.44 10.34
C GLU A 26 24.96 -8.24 11.54
N VAL A 27 26.16 -8.80 11.39
CA VAL A 27 26.82 -9.59 12.41
C VAL A 27 28.22 -9.04 12.67
N ASP A 28 28.58 -8.93 13.94
CA ASP A 28 29.94 -8.69 14.40
C ASP A 28 30.34 -9.75 15.43
N ASN A 29 31.47 -10.42 15.24
CA ASN A 29 31.96 -11.47 16.12
C ASN A 29 30.91 -12.56 16.50
N ASN A 30 30.10 -12.99 15.52
CA ASN A 30 28.99 -13.94 15.69
C ASN A 30 27.83 -13.44 16.57
N ILE A 31 27.72 -12.12 16.77
CA ILE A 31 26.61 -11.47 17.48
C ILE A 31 25.82 -10.64 16.46
N VAL A 32 24.51 -10.82 16.42
CA VAL A 32 23.63 -10.03 15.57
C VAL A 32 23.52 -8.62 16.14
N THR A 33 24.21 -7.66 15.53
CA THR A 33 24.23 -6.26 15.99
C THR A 33 22.98 -5.50 15.54
N LYS A 34 22.41 -5.91 14.41
CA LYS A 34 21.21 -5.31 13.84
C LYS A 34 20.53 -6.31 12.92
N GLY A 35 19.22 -6.37 13.00
CA GLY A 35 18.38 -7.15 12.11
C GLY A 35 17.06 -6.46 11.90
N ARG A 36 16.47 -6.65 10.72
CA ARG A 36 15.18 -6.11 10.34
C ARG A 36 14.40 -7.12 9.52
N PHE A 37 13.14 -7.30 9.88
CA PHE A 37 12.17 -8.04 9.10
C PHE A 37 10.94 -7.17 8.80
N ALA A 38 10.51 -7.12 7.54
CA ALA A 38 9.29 -6.45 7.12
C ALA A 38 8.13 -7.47 7.10
N ALA A 39 7.45 -7.61 8.24
CA ALA A 39 6.31 -8.51 8.34
C ALA A 39 5.10 -7.92 7.62
N HIS A 40 4.42 -8.72 6.80
CA HIS A 40 3.20 -8.30 6.09
C HIS A 40 1.98 -9.03 6.68
N PRO A 41 1.24 -8.41 7.61
CA PRO A 41 0.08 -9.04 8.23
C PRO A 41 -0.94 -9.47 7.19
N LYS A 42 -1.35 -10.74 7.25
CA LYS A 42 -2.34 -11.30 6.35
C LYS A 42 -3.74 -10.84 6.74
N VAL A 43 -4.49 -10.40 5.74
CA VAL A 43 -5.91 -10.10 5.87
C VAL A 43 -6.70 -11.41 5.71
N LEU A 44 -6.88 -12.15 6.81
CA LEU A 44 -7.60 -13.44 6.83
C LEU A 44 -9.12 -13.28 6.94
N LEU A 45 -9.57 -12.17 7.51
CA LEU A 45 -10.97 -11.78 7.65
C LEU A 45 -11.21 -10.52 6.84
N LYS A 46 -12.48 -10.22 6.55
CA LYS A 46 -12.84 -8.90 6.03
C LYS A 46 -12.35 -7.82 7.01
N THR A 47 -11.46 -6.95 6.56
CA THR A 47 -10.90 -5.88 7.39
C THR A 47 -11.51 -4.55 6.99
N ILE A 48 -12.02 -3.82 7.98
CA ILE A 48 -12.62 -2.50 7.81
C ILE A 48 -11.82 -1.52 8.66
N VAL A 49 -11.39 -0.43 8.05
CA VAL A 49 -10.82 0.71 8.78
C VAL A 49 -11.85 1.82 8.91
N VAL A 50 -11.95 2.38 10.12
CA VAL A 50 -12.76 3.57 10.44
C VAL A 50 -11.81 4.71 10.77
N GLY A 51 -12.01 5.86 10.14
CA GLY A 51 -11.15 7.02 10.34
C GLY A 51 -11.80 8.32 9.89
N PRO A 52 -11.06 9.44 9.90
CA PRO A 52 -11.53 10.71 9.34
C PRO A 52 -11.79 10.60 7.83
N ASP A 53 -12.45 11.62 7.26
CA ASP A 53 -12.68 11.62 5.80
C ASP A 53 -11.36 11.74 5.03
N TYR A 54 -11.21 10.86 4.04
CA TYR A 54 -10.03 10.80 3.21
C TYR A 54 -10.22 11.64 1.95
N ASN A 55 -9.62 12.84 1.96
CA ASN A 55 -9.81 13.86 0.92
C ASN A 55 -9.12 13.53 -0.44
N ARG A 56 -8.54 12.34 -0.61
CA ARG A 56 -7.96 11.92 -1.89
C ARG A 56 -8.86 10.91 -2.58
N GLN A 57 -8.90 10.99 -3.90
CA GLN A 57 -9.62 10.01 -4.71
C GLN A 57 -9.01 8.63 -4.51
N LEU A 58 -9.85 7.67 -4.14
CA LEU A 58 -9.53 6.24 -4.13
C LEU A 58 -10.06 5.63 -5.43
N TYR A 59 -9.24 4.82 -6.10
CA TYR A 59 -9.63 4.21 -7.36
C TYR A 59 -9.98 2.74 -7.24
N PHE A 60 -9.42 2.03 -6.26
CA PHE A 60 -9.67 0.59 -6.06
C PHE A 60 -10.28 0.27 -4.71
N THR A 61 -9.85 1.00 -3.68
CA THR A 61 -10.25 0.82 -2.30
C THR A 61 -11.71 1.22 -2.16
N LYS A 62 -12.50 0.29 -1.66
CA LYS A 62 -13.94 0.46 -1.54
C LYS A 62 -14.28 1.26 -0.28
N LYS A 63 -14.84 2.46 -0.46
CA LYS A 63 -15.52 3.22 0.60
C LYS A 63 -16.89 2.58 0.85
N ILE A 64 -17.18 2.17 2.09
CA ILE A 64 -18.38 1.39 2.43
C ILE A 64 -19.58 2.30 2.71
N THR A 65 -19.41 3.34 3.52
CA THR A 65 -20.54 4.19 3.94
C THR A 65 -20.09 5.60 4.38
N ASP A 66 -20.85 6.62 3.99
CA ASP A 66 -20.87 7.98 4.57
C ASP A 66 -22.02 8.07 5.60
N VAL A 67 -22.01 7.23 6.65
CA VAL A 67 -23.13 7.24 7.60
C VAL A 67 -22.84 8.22 8.72
N SER A 68 -23.33 9.45 8.54
CA SER A 68 -23.42 10.54 9.52
C SER A 68 -22.08 10.99 10.13
N SER A 69 -21.91 12.31 10.24
CA SER A 69 -20.71 13.01 10.74
C SER A 69 -20.25 12.66 12.16
N VAL A 70 -20.77 11.61 12.79
CA VAL A 70 -20.54 11.25 14.19
C VAL A 70 -19.56 10.08 14.35
N MET A 71 -19.40 9.20 13.34
CA MET A 71 -18.64 7.93 13.48
C MET A 71 -17.49 7.74 12.46
N GLY A 72 -17.13 8.77 11.70
CA GLY A 72 -16.07 8.69 10.67
C GLY A 72 -16.49 7.95 9.39
N CYS A 73 -15.53 7.81 8.47
CA CYS A 73 -15.68 7.12 7.19
C CYS A 73 -15.13 5.69 7.28
N GLN A 74 -15.75 4.77 6.53
CA GLN A 74 -15.37 3.35 6.53
C GLN A 74 -14.82 2.91 5.17
N TYR A 75 -13.71 2.18 5.21
CA TYR A 75 -13.02 1.66 4.03
C TYR A 75 -12.70 0.18 4.20
N GLU A 76 -12.84 -0.59 3.12
CA GLU A 76 -12.50 -2.02 3.08
C GLU A 76 -11.03 -2.19 2.68
N LEU A 77 -10.25 -2.93 3.49
CA LEU A 77 -8.84 -3.20 3.25
C LEU A 77 -8.64 -4.66 2.85
N ASP A 78 -7.90 -4.87 1.75
CA ASP A 78 -7.43 -6.18 1.28
C ASP A 78 -5.95 -6.40 1.64
N TYR A 79 -5.20 -5.32 1.85
CA TYR A 79 -3.78 -5.32 2.16
C TYR A 79 -3.48 -4.38 3.34
N LEU A 80 -2.50 -4.77 4.16
CA LEU A 80 -2.03 -4.00 5.30
C LEU A 80 -0.58 -3.56 5.08
N PRO A 81 -0.19 -2.34 5.53
CA PRO A 81 1.19 -1.93 5.53
C PRO A 81 2.05 -2.79 6.45
N PRO A 82 3.33 -2.98 6.13
CA PRO A 82 4.20 -3.84 6.91
C PRO A 82 4.37 -3.33 8.34
N ILE A 83 4.60 -4.29 9.25
CA ILE A 83 5.10 -4.04 10.59
C ILE A 83 6.57 -4.44 10.57
N TYR A 84 7.45 -3.46 10.78
CA TYR A 84 8.89 -3.70 10.82
C TYR A 84 9.28 -4.24 12.19
N LEU A 85 10.06 -5.31 12.21
CA LEU A 85 10.60 -5.90 13.41
C LEU A 85 12.10 -5.67 13.41
N ASP A 86 12.55 -4.72 14.22
CA ASP A 86 13.98 -4.50 14.45
C ASP A 86 14.42 -5.39 15.61
N PHE A 87 15.48 -6.17 15.39
CA PHE A 87 16.00 -7.10 16.38
C PHE A 87 17.52 -7.05 16.47
N HIS A 88 18.06 -7.41 17.63
CA HIS A 88 19.49 -7.47 17.88
C HIS A 88 19.76 -8.31 19.13
N GLU A 89 21.02 -8.66 19.33
CA GLU A 89 21.54 -9.20 20.58
C GLU A 89 22.16 -8.07 21.39
N SER A 90 21.64 -7.85 22.59
CA SER A 90 22.20 -6.94 23.58
C SER A 90 23.05 -7.73 24.58
N MET A 91 24.21 -7.19 24.92
CA MET A 91 25.10 -7.73 25.94
C MET A 91 24.91 -6.95 27.24
N GLU A 92 23.83 -7.26 27.96
CA GLU A 92 23.58 -6.72 29.31
C GLU A 92 24.20 -7.66 30.34
N GLU A 93 25.08 -7.13 31.22
CA GLU A 93 25.62 -7.86 32.37
C GLU A 93 26.28 -9.22 32.05
N ASN A 94 26.95 -9.34 30.89
CA ASN A 94 27.54 -10.59 30.37
C ASN A 94 26.53 -11.71 30.07
N CYS A 95 25.24 -11.39 29.94
CA CYS A 95 24.21 -12.33 29.50
C CYS A 95 23.66 -11.88 28.13
N PRO A 96 23.82 -12.68 27.06
CA PRO A 96 23.28 -12.32 25.75
C PRO A 96 21.75 -12.31 25.81
N ARG A 97 21.14 -11.15 25.56
CA ARG A 97 19.69 -10.96 25.52
C ARG A 97 19.26 -10.65 24.09
N LYS A 98 18.32 -11.44 23.60
CA LYS A 98 17.63 -11.16 22.33
C LYS A 98 16.60 -10.06 22.55
N VAL A 99 16.65 -9.03 21.72
CA VAL A 99 15.73 -7.89 21.75
C VAL A 99 15.00 -7.82 20.42
N ILE A 100 13.70 -7.59 20.47
CA ILE A 100 12.85 -7.30 19.30
C ILE A 100 11.99 -6.09 19.59
N SER A 101 11.85 -5.22 18.61
CA SER A 101 11.08 -3.97 18.70
C SER A 101 10.22 -3.84 17.44
N PRO A 102 8.89 -4.00 17.55
CA PRO A 102 8.00 -3.72 16.43
C PRO A 102 7.88 -2.21 16.21
N TYR A 103 7.77 -1.82 14.94
CA TYR A 103 7.55 -0.46 14.51
C TYR A 103 6.62 -0.43 13.30
N SER A 104 5.65 0.47 13.32
CA SER A 104 4.74 0.73 12.22
C SER A 104 4.23 2.16 12.29
N MET A 105 4.02 2.80 11.15
CA MET A 105 3.46 4.16 11.06
C MET A 105 1.94 4.21 11.23
N TRP A 106 1.27 3.06 11.24
CA TRP A 106 -0.20 2.98 11.34
C TRP A 106 -0.70 2.36 12.64
N LEU A 107 0.20 1.94 13.54
CA LEU A 107 -0.14 1.42 14.86
C LEU A 107 0.02 2.50 15.93
N SER A 108 -0.86 2.47 16.94
CA SER A 108 -0.69 3.31 18.13
C SER A 108 0.47 2.83 19.00
N SER A 109 0.94 3.70 19.90
CA SER A 109 1.95 3.34 20.90
C SER A 109 1.49 2.20 21.80
N GLU A 110 0.21 2.16 22.16
CA GLU A 110 -0.37 1.08 22.97
C GLU A 110 -0.39 -0.25 22.21
N SER A 111 -0.87 -0.22 20.95
CA SER A 111 -0.86 -1.39 20.05
C SER A 111 0.57 -1.94 19.87
N THR A 112 1.52 -1.03 19.66
CA THR A 112 2.95 -1.37 19.50
C THR A 112 3.54 -1.98 20.78
N ALA A 113 3.19 -1.43 21.94
CA ALA A 113 3.63 -1.97 23.23
C ALA A 113 3.03 -3.35 23.52
N CYS A 114 1.75 -3.55 23.20
CA CYS A 114 1.07 -4.84 23.32
C CYS A 114 1.75 -5.89 22.44
N LEU A 115 1.98 -5.57 21.16
CA LEU A 115 2.69 -6.46 20.25
C LEU A 115 4.11 -6.76 20.73
N LYS A 116 4.85 -5.75 21.20
CA LYS A 116 6.20 -5.94 21.74
C LYS A 116 6.21 -6.92 22.91
N SER A 117 5.29 -6.78 23.85
CA SER A 117 5.18 -7.69 25.00
C SER A 117 4.97 -9.14 24.56
N GLU A 118 4.11 -9.36 23.57
CA GLU A 118 3.85 -10.70 23.05
C GLU A 118 5.07 -11.28 22.31
N LEU A 119 5.74 -10.48 21.48
CA LEU A 119 6.96 -10.91 20.79
C LEU A 119 8.10 -11.23 21.77
N GLU A 120 8.24 -10.45 22.84
CA GLU A 120 9.20 -10.76 23.90
C GLU A 120 8.87 -12.07 24.64
N SER A 121 7.58 -12.41 24.79
CA SER A 121 7.13 -13.69 25.36
C SER A 121 7.55 -14.85 24.46
N ILE A 122 7.31 -14.74 23.15
CA ILE A 122 7.72 -15.74 22.15
C ILE A 122 9.25 -15.92 22.16
N LEU A 123 10.02 -14.83 22.15
CA LEU A 123 11.48 -14.89 22.18
C LEU A 123 12.06 -15.58 23.43
N LYS A 124 11.41 -15.41 24.58
CA LYS A 124 11.85 -15.99 25.87
C LYS A 124 11.40 -17.43 26.06
N ASN A 125 10.46 -17.92 25.24
CA ASN A 125 9.90 -19.24 25.41
C ASN A 125 10.86 -20.33 24.88
N PRO A 126 11.39 -21.22 25.74
CA PRO A 126 12.36 -22.24 25.35
C PRO A 126 11.77 -23.37 24.50
N THR A 127 10.44 -23.43 24.34
CA THR A 127 9.81 -24.47 23.49
C THR A 127 9.98 -24.21 22.00
N TYR A 128 10.31 -22.98 21.61
CA TYR A 128 10.51 -22.64 20.20
C TYR A 128 11.95 -22.93 19.78
N GLU A 129 12.11 -23.80 18.79
CA GLU A 129 13.42 -24.09 18.18
C GLU A 129 13.94 -22.90 17.36
N SER A 130 13.03 -22.12 16.75
CA SER A 130 13.32 -20.91 15.98
C SER A 130 12.46 -19.74 16.47
N PRO A 131 12.88 -19.04 17.54
CA PRO A 131 12.10 -17.97 18.15
C PRO A 131 11.91 -16.74 17.26
N LEU A 132 12.88 -16.35 16.40
CA LEU A 132 12.68 -15.25 15.45
C LEU A 132 11.64 -15.59 14.41
N TRP A 133 11.74 -16.79 13.82
CA TRP A 133 10.76 -17.23 12.84
C TRP A 133 9.37 -17.30 13.44
N SER A 134 9.26 -17.77 14.68
CA SER A 134 8.00 -17.80 15.43
C SER A 134 7.43 -16.39 15.65
N CYS A 135 8.29 -15.39 15.94
CA CYS A 135 7.87 -13.99 15.97
C CYS A 135 7.36 -13.52 14.61
N PHE A 136 8.04 -13.84 13.51
CA PHE A 136 7.64 -13.43 12.16
C PHE A 136 6.29 -14.02 11.78
N GLU A 137 6.13 -15.33 11.98
CA GLU A 137 4.88 -16.05 11.75
C GLU A 137 3.74 -15.49 12.60
N TYR A 138 4.02 -15.15 13.86
CA TYR A 138 3.03 -14.55 14.74
C TYR A 138 2.53 -13.21 14.20
N VAL A 139 3.43 -12.31 13.79
CA VAL A 139 3.04 -10.99 13.26
C VAL A 139 2.25 -11.13 11.96
N GLU A 140 2.65 -12.04 11.09
CA GLU A 140 1.97 -12.22 9.80
C GLU A 140 0.58 -12.86 9.93
N ASN A 141 0.37 -13.79 10.86
CA ASN A 141 -0.84 -14.61 10.89
C ASN A 141 -1.76 -14.33 12.08
N ASN A 142 -1.25 -13.77 13.18
CA ASN A 142 -1.99 -13.72 14.45
C ASN A 142 -2.07 -12.31 15.07
N ALA A 143 -1.12 -11.41 14.79
CA ALA A 143 -1.08 -10.10 15.44
C ALA A 143 -2.36 -9.28 15.27
N MET A 144 -3.06 -9.41 14.14
CA MET A 144 -4.31 -8.67 13.93
C MET A 144 -5.40 -9.01 14.95
N HIS A 145 -5.48 -10.26 15.40
CA HIS A 145 -6.44 -10.69 16.43
C HIS A 145 -6.10 -10.17 17.82
N LEU A 146 -4.81 -9.97 18.10
CA LEU A 146 -4.33 -9.36 19.34
C LEU A 146 -4.63 -7.86 19.34
N LEU A 147 -4.34 -7.19 18.22
CA LEU A 147 -4.35 -5.73 18.13
C LEU A 147 -5.76 -5.15 17.97
N PHE A 148 -6.68 -5.87 17.31
CA PHE A 148 -7.97 -5.33 16.94
C PHE A 148 -9.11 -6.31 17.22
N PRO A 149 -10.25 -5.80 17.71
CA PRO A 149 -11.41 -6.64 17.98
C PRO A 149 -11.98 -7.22 16.69
N VAL A 150 -12.38 -8.49 16.75
CA VAL A 150 -13.20 -9.12 15.72
C VAL A 150 -14.67 -8.87 16.06
N SER A 151 -15.41 -8.27 15.14
CA SER A 151 -16.84 -8.02 15.30
C SER A 151 -17.62 -9.33 15.38
N THR A 152 -18.85 -9.26 15.89
CA THR A 152 -19.80 -10.39 15.87
C THR A 152 -20.14 -10.87 14.46
N SER A 153 -19.93 -10.02 13.45
CA SER A 153 -20.05 -10.36 12.02
C SER A 153 -18.79 -10.98 11.42
N GLY A 154 -17.75 -11.26 12.22
CA GLY A 154 -16.51 -11.88 11.77
C GLY A 154 -15.59 -10.95 10.97
N CYS A 155 -15.74 -9.63 11.13
CA CYS A 155 -14.87 -8.64 10.49
C CYS A 155 -13.82 -8.13 11.48
N CYS A 156 -12.59 -7.91 11.02
CA CYS A 156 -11.58 -7.20 11.81
C CYS A 156 -11.83 -5.69 11.68
N LEU A 157 -12.01 -4.99 12.80
CA LEU A 157 -12.28 -3.55 12.81
C LEU A 157 -11.07 -2.77 13.32
N ILE A 158 -10.49 -1.95 12.45
CA ILE A 158 -9.44 -0.98 12.80
C ILE A 158 -10.11 0.38 13.00
N ASP A 159 -10.53 0.68 14.22
CA ASP A 159 -11.15 1.97 14.55
C ASP A 159 -10.08 2.98 14.98
N LEU A 160 -9.57 3.77 14.03
CA LEU A 160 -8.51 4.74 14.28
C LEU A 160 -8.97 5.87 15.21
N LEU A 161 -10.26 6.23 15.17
CA LEU A 161 -10.81 7.27 16.02
C LEU A 161 -10.76 6.84 17.49
N SER A 162 -11.13 5.59 17.77
CA SER A 162 -11.03 5.02 19.11
C SER A 162 -9.57 4.74 19.51
N VAL A 163 -8.75 4.19 18.61
CA VAL A 163 -7.35 3.78 18.89
C VAL A 163 -6.44 4.97 19.21
N PHE A 164 -6.74 6.15 18.66
CA PHE A 164 -5.95 7.37 18.87
C PHE A 164 -6.68 8.40 19.75
N ASP A 165 -7.70 8.01 20.53
CA ASP A 165 -8.47 8.90 21.41
C ASP A 165 -8.99 10.17 20.70
N ASN A 166 -9.40 10.04 19.43
CA ASN A 166 -9.80 11.14 18.54
C ASN A 166 -8.69 12.18 18.24
N ASP A 167 -7.42 11.83 18.38
CA ASP A 167 -6.31 12.60 17.80
C ASP A 167 -6.42 12.55 16.27
N GLU A 168 -6.93 13.63 15.70
CA GLU A 168 -7.19 13.76 14.27
C GLU A 168 -5.92 13.62 13.44
N PHE A 169 -4.78 14.14 13.93
CA PHE A 169 -3.51 14.10 13.21
C PHE A 169 -3.00 12.65 13.09
N MET A 170 -2.95 11.94 14.22
CA MET A 170 -2.48 10.55 14.25
C MET A 170 -3.43 9.60 13.51
N SER A 171 -4.74 9.82 13.66
CA SER A 171 -5.76 9.07 12.94
C SER A 171 -5.63 9.27 11.43
N LYS A 172 -5.44 10.51 10.97
CA LYS A 172 -5.27 10.82 9.56
C LYS A 172 -3.97 10.26 9.00
N GLN A 173 -2.86 10.38 9.72
CA GLN A 173 -1.58 9.83 9.30
C GLN A 173 -1.66 8.30 9.13
N SER A 174 -2.25 7.61 10.12
CA SER A 174 -2.42 6.16 10.07
C SER A 174 -3.36 5.74 8.92
N LEU A 175 -4.45 6.49 8.71
CA LEU A 175 -5.38 6.26 7.61
C LEU A 175 -4.70 6.44 6.25
N GLU A 176 -3.87 7.49 6.08
CA GLU A 176 -3.09 7.74 4.86
C GLU A 176 -2.16 6.56 4.54
N VAL A 177 -1.49 5.99 5.53
CA VAL A 177 -0.59 4.84 5.35
C VAL A 177 -1.39 3.57 4.99
N LEU A 178 -2.51 3.31 5.68
CA LEU A 178 -3.38 2.15 5.43
C LEU A 178 -3.98 2.19 4.02
N LEU A 179 -4.65 3.29 3.67
CA LEU A 179 -5.30 3.44 2.37
C LEU A 179 -4.28 3.55 1.23
N GLY A 180 -3.16 4.24 1.45
CA GLY A 180 -2.10 4.38 0.46
C GLY A 180 -1.47 3.03 0.10
N THR A 181 -1.21 2.19 1.09
CA THR A 181 -0.67 0.84 0.85
C THR A 181 -1.70 -0.04 0.13
N ASN A 182 -2.95 -0.02 0.58
CA ASN A 182 -4.02 -0.80 -0.04
C ASN A 182 -4.25 -0.39 -1.50
N GLU A 183 -4.29 0.91 -1.81
CA GLU A 183 -4.36 1.40 -3.20
C GLU A 183 -3.17 0.93 -4.04
N ALA A 184 -1.94 1.01 -3.52
CA ALA A 184 -0.75 0.63 -4.26
C ALA A 184 -0.73 -0.87 -4.60
N GLU A 185 -1.08 -1.72 -3.63
CA GLU A 185 -1.15 -3.18 -3.83
C GLU A 185 -2.29 -3.58 -4.77
N LEU A 186 -3.46 -2.94 -4.65
CA LEU A 186 -4.57 -3.17 -5.56
C LEU A 186 -4.26 -2.72 -7.00
N GLU A 187 -3.57 -1.59 -7.17
CA GLU A 187 -3.07 -1.15 -8.49
C GLU A 187 -2.05 -2.14 -9.04
N ALA A 188 -1.04 -2.55 -8.26
CA ALA A 188 -0.03 -3.52 -8.70
C ALA A 188 -0.67 -4.85 -9.14
N ARG A 189 -1.67 -5.33 -8.37
CA ARG A 189 -2.46 -6.51 -8.73
C ARG A 189 -3.29 -6.28 -9.99
N TYR A 190 -3.92 -5.12 -10.15
CA TYR A 190 -4.66 -4.79 -11.36
C TYR A 190 -3.73 -4.78 -12.58
N GLN A 191 -2.57 -4.13 -12.51
CA GLN A 191 -1.62 -4.02 -13.62
C GLN A 191 -1.06 -5.36 -14.09
N SER A 192 -0.83 -6.28 -13.14
CA SER A 192 -0.28 -7.61 -13.39
C SER A 192 -1.33 -8.63 -13.88
N SER A 193 -2.60 -8.42 -13.55
CA SER A 193 -3.72 -9.29 -13.96
C SER A 193 -4.28 -8.95 -15.35
N TYR A 194 -5.01 -9.90 -15.95
CA TYR A 194 -5.67 -9.72 -17.24
C TYR A 194 -7.13 -9.31 -17.06
N HIS A 195 -7.55 -8.31 -17.83
CA HIS A 195 -8.90 -7.73 -17.80
C HIS A 195 -9.46 -7.68 -19.22
N GLU A 196 -10.77 -7.86 -19.34
CA GLU A 196 -11.47 -7.71 -20.61
C GLU A 196 -11.78 -6.23 -20.88
N CYS A 197 -11.46 -5.75 -22.08
CA CYS A 197 -11.78 -4.38 -22.47
C CYS A 197 -13.27 -4.26 -22.80
N PRO A 198 -14.04 -3.35 -22.15
CA PRO A 198 -15.47 -3.19 -22.43
C PRO A 198 -15.79 -2.65 -23.84
N VAL A 199 -14.79 -2.12 -24.56
CA VAL A 199 -14.98 -1.57 -25.92
C VAL A 199 -14.73 -2.61 -27.00
N CYS A 200 -13.67 -3.41 -26.87
CA CYS A 200 -13.24 -4.35 -27.91
C CYS A 200 -13.30 -5.82 -27.50
N ALA A 201 -13.75 -6.13 -26.28
CA ALA A 201 -13.86 -7.47 -25.69
C ALA A 201 -12.54 -8.28 -25.66
N PHE A 202 -11.40 -7.66 -25.95
CA PHE A 202 -10.10 -8.34 -25.86
C PHE A 202 -9.57 -8.31 -24.43
N SER A 203 -9.10 -9.48 -23.97
CA SER A 203 -8.37 -9.62 -22.71
C SER A 203 -6.94 -9.11 -22.85
N LYS A 204 -6.54 -8.18 -21.97
CA LYS A 204 -5.19 -7.59 -21.92
C LYS A 204 -4.74 -7.41 -20.47
N LYS A 205 -3.43 -7.34 -20.23
CA LYS A 205 -2.90 -6.98 -18.90
C LYS A 205 -3.42 -5.60 -18.47
N GLY A 206 -3.69 -5.40 -17.18
CA GLY A 206 -4.17 -4.12 -16.63
C GLY A 206 -3.22 -2.96 -16.89
N SER A 207 -1.91 -3.23 -17.00
CA SER A 207 -0.91 -2.25 -17.45
C SER A 207 -1.12 -1.73 -18.89
N LYS A 208 -2.06 -2.33 -19.65
CA LYS A 208 -2.50 -1.88 -20.97
C LYS A 208 -3.89 -1.23 -20.93
N PHE A 209 -4.41 -0.90 -19.75
CA PHE A 209 -5.63 -0.15 -19.56
C PHE A 209 -5.32 1.30 -19.17
N PHE A 210 -6.24 2.16 -19.52
CA PHE A 210 -6.28 3.55 -19.11
C PHE A 210 -7.47 3.73 -18.18
N ARG A 211 -7.29 4.51 -17.11
CA ARG A 211 -8.34 4.88 -16.17
C ARG A 211 -8.47 6.39 -16.14
N LEU A 212 -9.71 6.87 -16.23
CA LEU A 212 -10.02 8.28 -16.04
C LEU A 212 -10.07 8.64 -14.56
N SER A 213 -9.31 9.66 -14.16
CA SER A 213 -9.26 10.18 -12.79
C SER A 213 -10.63 10.67 -12.28
N GLN A 214 -11.42 11.28 -13.15
CA GLN A 214 -12.70 11.90 -12.80
C GLN A 214 -13.85 10.92 -12.56
N CYS A 215 -13.81 9.72 -13.17
CA CYS A 215 -14.92 8.77 -13.10
C CYS A 215 -14.52 7.31 -12.88
N ALA A 216 -13.22 7.03 -12.77
CA ALA A 216 -12.63 5.70 -12.60
C ALA A 216 -12.96 4.65 -13.69
N HIS A 217 -13.73 5.02 -14.72
CA HIS A 217 -13.98 4.13 -15.85
C HIS A 217 -12.68 3.76 -16.56
N THR A 218 -12.61 2.52 -17.02
CA THR A 218 -11.42 1.95 -17.65
C THR A 218 -11.73 1.34 -19.01
N ALA A 219 -10.77 1.45 -19.93
CA ALA A 219 -10.74 0.70 -21.17
C ALA A 219 -9.29 0.53 -21.62
N CYS A 220 -9.04 -0.39 -22.56
CA CYS A 220 -7.67 -0.58 -23.02
C CYS A 220 -7.11 0.68 -23.70
N LEU A 221 -5.80 0.92 -23.54
CA LEU A 221 -5.10 2.09 -24.04
C LEU A 221 -5.34 2.34 -25.53
N SER A 222 -5.42 1.28 -26.34
CA SER A 222 -5.69 1.42 -27.78
C SER A 222 -7.07 2.00 -28.07
N CYS A 223 -8.11 1.50 -27.38
CA CYS A 223 -9.48 1.99 -27.58
C CYS A 223 -9.66 3.40 -27.05
N MET A 224 -9.04 3.73 -25.90
CA MET A 224 -9.10 5.10 -25.36
C MET A 224 -8.38 6.09 -26.27
N LYS A 225 -7.20 5.74 -26.80
CA LYS A 225 -6.47 6.59 -27.75
C LYS A 225 -7.28 6.84 -29.02
N GLU A 226 -7.88 5.80 -29.59
CA GLU A 226 -8.71 5.93 -30.79
C GLU A 226 -9.95 6.80 -30.51
N ALA A 227 -10.64 6.57 -29.39
CA ALA A 227 -11.77 7.37 -28.97
C ALA A 227 -11.42 8.86 -28.80
N PHE A 228 -10.35 9.18 -28.08
CA PHE A 228 -9.90 10.56 -27.90
C PHE A 228 -9.49 11.18 -29.22
N SER A 229 -8.79 10.44 -30.09
CA SER A 229 -8.43 10.91 -31.43
C SER A 229 -9.66 11.28 -32.25
N MET A 230 -10.70 10.44 -32.22
CA MET A 230 -11.95 10.71 -32.93
C MET A 230 -12.66 11.94 -32.37
N GLN A 231 -12.74 12.07 -31.04
CA GLN A 231 -13.41 13.21 -30.41
C GLN A 231 -12.72 14.54 -30.73
N VAL A 232 -11.38 14.57 -30.66
CA VAL A 232 -10.59 15.75 -31.03
C VAL A 232 -10.74 16.08 -32.51
N ASN A 233 -10.58 15.09 -33.40
CA ASN A 233 -10.60 15.32 -34.85
C ASN A 233 -11.99 15.73 -35.36
N GLN A 234 -13.07 15.29 -34.71
CA GLN A 234 -14.44 15.66 -35.07
C GLN A 234 -14.91 16.95 -34.39
N GLY A 235 -14.06 17.57 -33.55
CA GLY A 235 -14.40 18.79 -32.83
C GLY A 235 -15.49 18.59 -31.77
N PHE A 236 -15.68 17.36 -31.27
CA PHE A 236 -16.61 17.12 -30.18
C PHE A 236 -16.11 17.81 -28.90
N ASN A 237 -17.06 18.33 -28.11
CA ASN A 237 -16.79 18.92 -26.79
C ASN A 237 -15.70 19.99 -26.80
N GLU A 238 -15.67 20.83 -27.85
CA GLU A 238 -14.67 21.90 -28.01
C GLU A 238 -13.22 21.39 -28.02
N GLY A 239 -13.01 20.13 -28.43
CA GLY A 239 -11.69 19.49 -28.45
C GLY A 239 -11.27 18.90 -27.10
N ASN A 240 -12.17 18.85 -26.10
CA ASN A 240 -11.92 18.21 -24.81
C ASN A 240 -12.52 16.80 -24.78
N PRO A 241 -11.69 15.74 -24.82
CA PRO A 241 -12.19 14.37 -24.80
C PRO A 241 -12.98 14.05 -23.53
N GLN A 242 -14.05 13.28 -23.68
CA GLN A 242 -14.89 12.74 -22.62
C GLN A 242 -14.74 11.23 -22.50
N CYS A 243 -15.13 10.73 -21.33
CA CYS A 243 -15.28 9.31 -21.07
C CYS A 243 -16.19 8.63 -22.11
N LEU A 244 -15.85 7.39 -22.47
CA LEU A 244 -16.67 6.57 -23.36
C LEU A 244 -17.98 6.07 -22.72
N PHE A 245 -18.09 6.15 -21.39
CA PHE A 245 -19.16 5.50 -20.62
C PHE A 245 -20.01 6.50 -19.81
N CYS A 246 -19.59 7.76 -19.72
CA CYS A 246 -20.29 8.82 -18.99
C CYS A 246 -19.87 10.21 -19.48
N ASP A 247 -20.49 11.27 -18.95
CA ASP A 247 -20.23 12.66 -19.37
C ASP A 247 -19.02 13.31 -18.71
N SER A 248 -18.16 12.52 -18.04
CA SER A 248 -16.98 13.05 -17.35
C SER A 248 -15.88 13.38 -18.35
N ASN A 249 -15.33 14.59 -18.26
CA ASN A 249 -14.22 15.04 -19.10
C ASN A 249 -12.90 14.37 -18.70
N ALA A 250 -12.06 14.06 -19.70
CA ALA A 250 -10.66 13.77 -19.48
C ALA A 250 -9.91 15.07 -19.16
N THR A 251 -8.96 14.99 -18.23
CA THR A 251 -8.06 16.10 -17.91
C THR A 251 -7.05 16.32 -19.04
N GLN A 252 -6.51 17.53 -19.16
CA GLN A 252 -5.50 17.82 -20.19
C GLN A 252 -4.24 16.95 -20.05
N PHE A 253 -3.87 16.58 -18.82
CA PHE A 253 -2.74 15.69 -18.57
C PHE A 253 -2.99 14.28 -19.12
N GLU A 254 -4.18 13.74 -18.93
CA GLU A 254 -4.61 12.43 -19.43
C GLU A 254 -4.61 12.36 -20.96
N VAL A 255 -5.04 13.45 -21.61
CA VAL A 255 -5.04 13.57 -23.07
C VAL A 255 -3.61 13.70 -23.62
N SER A 256 -2.74 14.44 -22.91
CA SER A 256 -1.36 14.71 -23.33
C SER A 256 -0.42 13.53 -23.08
N ALA A 257 -0.64 12.72 -22.04
CA ALA A 257 0.16 11.52 -21.76
C ALA A 257 -0.05 10.42 -22.81
N HIS A 258 -1.17 10.47 -23.53
CA HIS A 258 -1.55 9.49 -24.54
C HIS A 258 -2.07 10.20 -25.80
N PRO A 259 -1.20 10.93 -26.50
CA PRO A 259 -1.63 11.78 -27.60
C PRO A 259 -2.25 10.92 -28.71
N PRO A 260 -3.32 11.44 -29.37
CA PRO A 260 -3.78 10.93 -30.64
C PRO A 260 -2.61 10.69 -31.60
N SER A 261 -2.65 9.59 -32.35
CA SER A 261 -1.62 9.25 -33.34
C SER A 261 -1.43 10.29 -34.45
N THR A 262 -2.27 11.33 -34.50
CA THR A 262 -2.28 12.39 -35.51
C THR A 262 -2.13 13.82 -34.95
N SER A 263 -1.92 14.03 -33.65
CA SER A 263 -2.00 15.36 -33.03
C SER A 263 -0.66 15.94 -32.57
N THR A 264 0.35 16.02 -33.43
CA THR A 264 1.52 16.88 -33.13
C THR A 264 1.23 18.38 -33.33
N ASN A 265 0.11 18.76 -33.97
CA ASN A 265 -0.11 20.17 -34.38
C ASN A 265 -1.32 20.88 -33.73
N LEU A 266 -2.16 20.21 -32.93
CA LEU A 266 -3.41 20.81 -32.38
C LEU A 266 -3.32 21.15 -30.88
N LEU A 267 -2.50 20.46 -30.09
CA LEU A 267 -2.32 20.75 -28.66
C LEU A 267 -1.56 22.06 -28.40
N GLU A 268 -0.69 22.48 -29.34
CA GLU A 268 -0.03 23.79 -29.27
C GLU A 268 -0.98 24.96 -29.55
N ALA A 269 -2.05 24.72 -30.32
CA ALA A 269 -3.01 25.78 -30.67
C ALA A 269 -3.98 26.11 -29.51
N SER A 270 -4.31 25.14 -28.64
CA SER A 270 -5.16 25.37 -27.46
C SER A 270 -4.39 25.98 -26.28
N ALA A 271 -3.09 25.67 -26.14
CA ALA A 271 -2.24 26.25 -25.09
C ALA A 271 -2.00 27.76 -25.27
N CYS A 272 -2.16 28.29 -26.48
CA CYS A 272 -2.04 29.73 -26.76
C CYS A 272 -3.29 30.56 -26.42
N GLN A 273 -4.43 29.95 -26.08
CA GLN A 273 -5.66 30.69 -25.77
C GLN A 273 -6.01 30.78 -24.28
N SER A 274 -5.44 29.92 -23.43
CA SER A 274 -5.62 29.97 -21.98
C SER A 274 -4.33 30.44 -21.31
N GLY A 275 -4.06 31.75 -21.36
CA GLY A 275 -2.91 32.32 -20.67
C GLY A 275 -3.11 32.31 -19.16
N TYR A 276 -2.66 31.26 -18.45
CA TYR A 276 -2.33 31.32 -17.01
C TYR A 276 -1.25 30.28 -16.63
N PHE A 277 -0.10 30.84 -16.24
CA PHE A 277 0.90 30.40 -15.27
C PHE A 277 1.60 29.02 -15.31
N SER A 278 2.93 29.15 -15.31
CA SER A 278 3.95 28.21 -14.86
C SER A 278 3.60 27.52 -13.54
N MET A 279 3.62 26.19 -13.53
CA MET A 279 4.08 25.43 -12.39
C MET A 279 4.99 24.29 -12.86
N THR A 280 6.14 24.20 -12.20
CA THR A 280 7.22 23.24 -12.38
C THR A 280 6.72 21.79 -12.37
N PRO A 281 7.25 20.90 -13.23
CA PRO A 281 6.93 19.49 -13.16
C PRO A 281 7.70 18.87 -12.00
N THR A 282 6.98 18.45 -10.97
CA THR A 282 7.55 17.55 -9.95
C THR A 282 6.80 16.23 -10.05
N TYR A 283 7.57 15.19 -10.35
CA TYR A 283 7.23 13.77 -10.34
C TYR A 283 6.41 13.23 -11.52
N PHE A 284 7.12 12.97 -12.63
CA PHE A 284 6.91 11.79 -13.47
C PHE A 284 8.20 11.52 -14.28
N ILE A 285 9.24 11.03 -13.61
CA ILE A 285 10.37 10.35 -14.26
C ILE A 285 10.79 9.21 -13.34
N MET A 286 10.57 7.98 -13.78
CA MET A 286 11.52 6.86 -13.77
C MET A 286 10.77 5.54 -13.95
N TYR A 287 10.48 5.16 -15.20
CA TYR A 287 10.33 3.75 -15.58
C TYR A 287 10.57 3.61 -17.09
N GLU A 288 11.77 3.98 -17.53
CA GLU A 288 12.39 3.45 -18.76
C GLU A 288 13.91 3.60 -18.62
N MET A 289 14.54 2.66 -17.91
CA MET A 289 15.94 2.25 -18.10
C MET A 289 16.12 0.99 -17.25
N PHE A 290 15.96 -0.19 -17.85
CA PHE A 290 16.64 -1.47 -17.54
C PHE A 290 16.07 -2.53 -18.49
N ILE A 291 16.68 -2.63 -19.68
CA ILE A 291 16.95 -3.88 -20.39
C ILE A 291 18.47 -3.97 -20.49
#